data_AF-A0AAV9RB82-F1
#
_entry.id   AF-A0AAV9RB82-F1
#
_cell.length_a   1.000
_cell.length_b   1.000
_cell.length_c   1.000
_cell.angle_alpha   90.00
_cell.angle_beta   90.00
_cell.angle_gamma   90.00
#
_symmetry.space_group_name_H-M   'P 1'
#
loop_
_entity.id
_entity.type
_entity.pdbx_description
1 polymer ?
#
loop_
_entity_poly.entity_id
_entity_poly.type
_entity_poly.pdbx_seq_one_letter_code
_entity_poly.pdbx_strand_id
1 'polypeptide(L)'
;MSSLVFCCSLALPTLKPRYINKLKETLDELRRFKKNLTNTEKMEKRVNTPPKDIEDCGCLSALKCFEEGVSTFNSTSYQIKLFRSLKNPTTAGALQFCAKDSTPSCSECKAHPTESVDQFLSDLESLIQMGITKLRMG
;
A
#
# COMPACT_ATOMS: atom_id res chain seq x y z
N MET A 1 -12.44 -29.68 -35.43
CA MET A 1 -11.58 -30.14 -34.31
C MET A 1 -10.82 -28.93 -33.81
N SER A 2 -11.28 -28.31 -32.74
CA SER A 2 -10.69 -27.10 -32.17
C SER A 2 -9.87 -27.49 -30.94
N SER A 3 -8.60 -27.11 -30.92
CA SER A 3 -7.80 -27.12 -29.69
C SER A 3 -6.90 -25.90 -29.73
N LEU A 4 -7.42 -24.80 -29.18
CA LEU A 4 -6.60 -23.67 -28.77
C LEU A 4 -5.86 -24.09 -27.51
N VAL A 5 -4.58 -24.42 -27.65
CA VAL A 5 -3.66 -24.63 -26.53
C VAL A 5 -3.35 -23.26 -25.94
N PHE A 6 -4.07 -22.90 -24.88
CA PHE A 6 -3.81 -21.70 -24.09
C PHE A 6 -2.63 -22.00 -23.16
N CYS A 7 -1.42 -21.68 -23.60
CA CYS A 7 -0.21 -21.77 -22.77
C CYS A 7 -0.20 -20.66 -21.71
N CYS A 8 -0.95 -20.85 -20.62
CA CYS A 8 -0.83 -20.06 -19.39
C CYS A 8 0.02 -20.84 -18.38
N SER A 9 1.34 -20.77 -18.49
CA SER A 9 2.22 -21.35 -17.48
C SER A 9 3.43 -20.45 -17.22
N LEU A 10 3.50 -19.91 -15.99
CA LEU A 10 4.70 -19.42 -15.28
C LEU A 10 5.16 -17.96 -15.51
N ALA A 11 4.33 -16.97 -15.16
CA ALA A 11 4.78 -15.58 -14.97
C ALA A 11 5.25 -15.26 -13.52
N LEU A 12 5.05 -16.15 -12.55
CA LEU A 12 5.24 -15.84 -11.12
C LEU A 12 6.70 -15.52 -10.67
N PRO A 13 7.77 -16.18 -11.17
CA PRO A 13 9.12 -15.95 -10.66
C PRO A 13 9.71 -14.58 -11.07
N THR A 14 9.35 -14.07 -12.25
CA THR A 14 9.89 -12.82 -12.80
C THR A 14 9.19 -11.58 -12.25
N LEU A 15 7.96 -11.72 -11.75
CA LEU A 15 7.21 -10.62 -11.14
C LEU A 15 7.64 -10.33 -9.69
N LYS A 16 8.10 -11.32 -8.92
CA LYS A 16 8.52 -11.12 -7.52
C LYS A 16 9.62 -10.06 -7.36
N PRO A 17 10.75 -10.10 -8.10
CA PRO A 17 11.77 -9.05 -8.02
C PRO A 17 11.22 -7.67 -8.37
N ARG A 18 10.34 -7.58 -9.38
CA ARG A 18 9.69 -6.33 -9.79
C ARG A 18 8.81 -5.75 -8.67
N TYR A 19 7.99 -6.59 -8.04
CA TYR A 19 7.14 -6.19 -6.92
C TYR A 19 7.96 -5.75 -5.70
N ILE A 20 8.98 -6.52 -5.31
CA ILE A 20 9.88 -6.16 -4.21
C ILE A 20 10.56 -4.81 -4.48
N ASN A 21 11.09 -4.61 -5.68
CA ASN A 21 11.74 -3.34 -6.04
C ASN A 21 10.76 -2.18 -5.99
N LYS A 22 9.51 -2.38 -6.45
CA LYS A 22 8.50 -1.33 -6.37
C LYS A 22 8.08 -0.98 -4.94
N LEU A 23 7.96 -1.98 -4.06
CA LEU A 23 7.67 -1.72 -2.64
C LEU A 23 8.83 -1.00 -1.94
N LYS A 24 10.08 -1.32 -2.28
CA LYS A 24 11.26 -0.58 -1.79
C LYS A 24 11.26 0.88 -2.25
N GLU A 25 10.96 1.13 -3.53
CA GLU A 25 10.81 2.50 -4.05
C GLU A 25 9.71 3.27 -3.29
N THR A 26 8.59 2.61 -3.01
CA THR A 26 7.48 3.20 -2.25
C THR A 26 7.89 3.52 -0.81
N LEU A 27 8.67 2.65 -0.15
CA LEU A 27 9.28 2.91 1.16
C LEU A 27 10.21 4.14 1.13
N ASP A 28 11.00 4.28 0.08
CA ASP A 28 11.90 5.42 -0.05
C ASP A 28 11.14 6.73 -0.26
N GLU A 29 10.06 6.73 -1.04
CA GLU A 29 9.16 7.88 -1.16
C GLU A 29 8.46 8.19 0.17
N LEU A 30 8.04 7.17 0.93
CA LEU A 30 7.47 7.35 2.27
C LEU A 30 8.46 8.01 3.23
N ARG A 31 9.72 7.57 3.24
CA ARG A 31 10.79 8.16 4.06
C ARG A 31 11.07 9.61 3.67
N ARG A 32 11.09 9.91 2.37
CA ARG A 32 11.26 11.29 1.86
C ARG A 32 10.09 12.17 2.29
N PHE A 33 8.86 11.67 2.16
CA PHE A 33 7.66 12.36 2.62
C PHE A 33 7.72 12.65 4.14
N LYS A 34 8.00 11.65 4.97
CA LYS A 34 8.11 11.79 6.44
C LYS A 34 9.13 12.85 6.87
N LYS A 35 10.27 12.92 6.17
CA LYS A 35 11.33 13.92 6.44
C LYS A 35 10.92 15.35 6.08
N ASN A 36 10.02 15.52 5.11
CA ASN A 36 9.62 16.84 4.59
C ASN A 36 8.25 17.30 5.10
N LEU A 37 7.62 16.56 6.00
CA LEU A 37 6.40 16.99 6.66
C LEU A 37 6.64 18.22 7.53
N THR A 38 5.71 19.18 7.46
CA THR A 38 5.72 20.37 8.31
C THR A 38 5.43 20.01 9.76
N ASN A 39 5.91 20.83 10.71
CA ASN A 39 5.62 20.59 12.14
C ASN A 39 4.12 20.65 12.43
N THR A 40 3.39 21.56 11.77
CA THR A 40 1.92 21.66 11.86
C THR A 40 1.26 20.35 11.44
N GLU A 41 1.62 19.79 10.28
CA GLU A 41 1.06 18.51 9.84
C GLU A 41 1.41 17.38 10.83
N LYS A 42 2.62 17.35 11.38
CA LYS A 42 3.02 16.29 12.33
C LYS A 42 2.24 16.35 13.65
N MET A 43 2.03 17.55 14.19
CA MET A 43 1.47 17.73 15.54
C MET A 43 -0.05 17.82 15.58
N GLU A 44 -0.66 18.45 14.57
CA GLU A 44 -2.08 18.82 14.63
C GLU A 44 -2.97 17.94 13.74
N LYS A 45 -2.41 17.38 12.66
CA LYS A 45 -3.21 16.60 11.71
C LYS A 45 -3.52 15.22 12.29
N ARG A 46 -4.76 14.79 12.08
CA ARG A 46 -5.20 13.41 12.31
C ARG A 46 -5.74 12.81 11.03
N VAL A 47 -5.52 11.51 10.83
CA VAL A 47 -5.82 10.83 9.56
C VAL A 47 -6.55 9.53 9.83
N ASN A 48 -7.62 9.24 9.09
CA ASN A 48 -8.28 7.94 9.14
C ASN A 48 -7.25 6.85 8.81
N THR A 49 -7.13 5.86 9.70
CA THR A 49 -6.08 4.83 9.62
C THR A 49 -6.74 3.45 9.74
N PRO A 50 -6.47 2.51 8.83
CA PRO A 50 -7.02 1.16 8.93
C PRO A 50 -6.54 0.46 10.22
N PRO A 51 -7.22 -0.62 10.68
CA PRO A 51 -6.78 -1.39 11.83
C PRO A 51 -5.34 -1.89 11.66
N LYS A 52 -4.59 -2.05 12.76
CA LYS A 52 -3.19 -2.51 12.73
C LYS A 52 -3.05 -3.95 12.23
N ASP A 53 -3.97 -4.82 12.61
CA ASP A 53 -3.95 -6.24 12.31
C ASP A 53 -4.61 -6.52 10.95
N ILE A 54 -3.97 -6.03 9.89
CA ILE A 54 -4.47 -6.20 8.52
C ILE A 54 -4.21 -7.64 8.07
N GLU A 55 -5.28 -8.42 7.96
CA GLU A 55 -5.22 -9.75 7.33
C GLU A 55 -4.83 -9.64 5.84
N ASP A 56 -4.30 -10.72 5.27
CA ASP A 56 -3.85 -10.81 3.87
C ASP A 56 -4.86 -10.24 2.87
N CYS A 57 -6.15 -10.47 3.09
CA CYS A 57 -7.21 -9.99 2.20
C CYS A 57 -7.53 -8.51 2.40
N GLY A 58 -7.22 -7.95 3.57
CA GLY A 58 -7.42 -6.54 3.88
C GLY A 58 -6.38 -5.60 3.26
N CYS A 59 -5.25 -6.13 2.76
CA CYS A 59 -4.10 -5.34 2.32
C CYS A 59 -4.43 -4.30 1.24
N LEU A 60 -5.26 -4.64 0.24
CA LEU A 60 -5.65 -3.71 -0.82
C LEU A 60 -6.60 -2.61 -0.33
N SER A 61 -7.52 -2.95 0.58
CA SER A 61 -8.43 -1.96 1.17
C SER A 61 -7.67 -1.03 2.11
N ALA A 62 -6.73 -1.57 2.88
CA ALA A 62 -5.83 -0.76 3.70
C ALA A 62 -4.98 0.18 2.83
N LEU A 63 -4.41 -0.31 1.72
CA LEU A 63 -3.67 0.52 0.77
C LEU A 63 -4.51 1.70 0.27
N LYS A 64 -5.77 1.45 -0.13
CA LYS A 64 -6.70 2.52 -0.53
C LYS A 64 -6.93 3.54 0.58
N CYS A 65 -7.09 3.09 1.82
CA CYS A 65 -7.23 4.01 2.95
C CYS A 65 -5.97 4.86 3.17
N PHE A 66 -4.77 4.28 3.01
CA PHE A 66 -3.53 5.04 3.04
C PHE A 66 -3.39 6.01 1.86
N GLU A 67 -3.84 5.65 0.66
CA GLU A 67 -3.90 6.57 -0.49
C GLU A 67 -4.78 7.79 -0.18
N GLU A 68 -5.99 7.55 0.34
CA GLU A 68 -6.92 8.60 0.76
C GLU A 68 -6.29 9.47 1.85
N GLY A 69 -5.70 8.86 2.89
CA GLY A 69 -5.03 9.57 3.96
C GLY A 69 -3.89 10.46 3.47
N VAL A 70 -2.99 9.93 2.62
CA VAL A 70 -1.90 10.70 2.01
C VAL A 70 -2.44 11.85 1.14
N SER A 71 -3.58 11.68 0.48
CA SER A 71 -4.20 12.73 -0.34
C SER A 71 -4.66 13.96 0.46
N THR A 72 -4.85 13.81 1.77
CA THR A 72 -5.29 14.92 2.64
C THR A 72 -4.15 15.86 3.04
N PHE A 73 -2.88 15.48 2.87
CA PHE A 73 -1.73 16.30 3.22
C PHE A 73 -1.49 17.42 2.21
N ASN A 74 -0.68 18.41 2.59
CA ASN A 74 -0.34 19.50 1.69
C ASN A 74 0.31 18.97 0.40
N SER A 75 -0.15 19.49 -0.73
CA SER A 75 0.30 19.07 -2.06
C SER A 75 1.72 19.55 -2.29
N THR A 76 2.69 18.74 -1.88
CA THR A 76 4.12 18.92 -2.09
C THR A 76 4.63 17.91 -3.12
N SER A 77 5.81 18.15 -3.69
CA SER A 77 6.43 17.17 -4.61
C SER A 77 6.63 15.80 -3.96
N TYR A 78 6.91 15.74 -2.66
CA TYR A 78 7.06 14.49 -1.90
C TYR A 78 5.73 13.78 -1.66
N GLN A 79 4.69 14.53 -1.30
CA GLN A 79 3.34 14.00 -1.15
C GLN A 79 2.84 13.39 -2.47
N ILE A 80 3.00 14.13 -3.57
CA ILE A 80 2.56 13.69 -4.91
C ILE A 80 3.30 12.41 -5.34
N LYS A 81 4.61 12.32 -5.07
CA LYS A 81 5.41 11.13 -5.41
C LYS A 81 4.98 9.92 -4.59
N LEU A 82 4.81 10.08 -3.28
CA LEU A 82 4.32 9.00 -2.42
C LEU A 82 2.93 8.53 -2.90
N PHE A 83 1.99 9.47 -3.08
CA PHE A 83 0.64 9.16 -3.55
C PHE A 83 0.64 8.39 -4.88
N ARG A 84 1.45 8.84 -5.85
CA ARG A 84 1.62 8.15 -7.15
C ARG A 84 2.24 6.76 -7.00
N SER A 85 3.18 6.59 -6.07
CA SER A 85 3.79 5.29 -5.81
C SER A 85 2.80 4.32 -5.18
N LEU A 86 1.97 4.78 -4.24
CA LEU A 86 0.91 3.99 -3.63
C LEU A 86 -0.13 3.53 -4.67
N LYS A 87 -0.63 4.46 -5.50
CA LYS A 87 -1.58 4.19 -6.58
C LYS A 87 -1.03 3.37 -7.74
N ASN A 88 0.26 3.05 -7.75
CA ASN A 88 0.86 2.31 -8.84
C ASN A 88 0.27 0.89 -8.89
N PRO A 89 -0.20 0.39 -10.05
CA PRO A 89 -0.74 -0.96 -10.16
C PRO A 89 0.24 -2.07 -9.73
N THR A 90 1.54 -1.81 -9.85
CA THR A 90 2.60 -2.72 -9.40
C THR A 90 2.67 -2.77 -7.87
N THR A 91 2.43 -1.65 -7.18
CA THR A 91 2.34 -1.59 -5.71
C THR A 91 1.11 -2.34 -5.23
N ALA A 92 -0.05 -2.11 -5.85
CA ALA A 92 -1.28 -2.84 -5.54
C ALA A 92 -1.11 -4.35 -5.79
N GLY A 93 -0.58 -4.75 -6.94
CA GLY A 93 -0.32 -6.16 -7.25
C GLY A 93 0.69 -6.82 -6.29
N ALA A 94 1.65 -6.06 -5.76
CA ALA A 94 2.60 -6.54 -4.76
C ALA A 94 1.97 -6.78 -3.38
N LEU A 95 0.79 -6.23 -3.11
CA LEU A 95 0.02 -6.38 -1.86
C LEU A 95 -1.24 -7.25 -2.05
N GLN A 96 -1.41 -7.87 -3.22
CA GLN A 96 -2.53 -8.76 -3.51
C GLN A 96 -2.19 -10.19 -3.06
N PHE A 97 -2.48 -10.51 -1.80
CA PHE A 97 -2.22 -11.84 -1.23
C PHE A 97 -3.42 -12.78 -1.26
N CYS A 98 -4.62 -12.27 -1.50
CA CYS A 98 -5.82 -13.09 -1.59
C CYS A 98 -6.26 -13.40 -3.02
N ALA A 99 -7.00 -14.51 -3.15
CA ALA A 99 -7.63 -14.87 -4.41
C ALA A 99 -8.61 -13.77 -4.83
N LYS A 100 -8.74 -13.56 -6.16
CA LYS A 100 -9.60 -12.51 -6.71
C LYS A 100 -11.07 -12.64 -6.31
N ASP A 101 -11.49 -13.85 -5.93
CA ASP A 101 -12.88 -14.17 -5.57
C ASP A 101 -13.14 -14.03 -4.05
N SER A 102 -12.09 -13.81 -3.26
CA SER A 102 -12.22 -13.48 -1.85
C SER A 102 -12.64 -12.02 -1.75
N THR A 103 -13.91 -11.74 -1.46
CA THR A 103 -14.38 -10.38 -1.18
C THR A 103 -14.20 -10.10 0.30
N PRO A 104 -13.18 -9.31 0.71
CA PRO A 104 -13.10 -8.90 2.09
C PRO A 104 -14.18 -7.84 2.34
N SER A 105 -14.95 -8.04 3.40
CA SER A 105 -15.82 -7.01 3.98
C SER A 105 -14.94 -5.93 4.61
N CYS A 106 -14.43 -5.01 3.81
CA CYS A 106 -13.68 -3.87 4.31
C CYS A 106 -14.61 -2.66 4.40
N SER A 107 -14.70 -2.06 5.58
CA SER A 107 -15.36 -0.77 5.77
C SER A 107 -14.66 0.33 4.97
N GLU A 108 -15.40 1.38 4.63
CA GLU A 108 -14.83 2.57 4.00
C GLU A 108 -13.77 3.23 4.89
N CYS A 109 -12.75 3.85 4.30
CA CYS A 109 -11.65 4.47 5.05
C CYS A 109 -12.15 5.48 6.10
N LYS A 110 -13.18 6.26 5.75
CA LYS A 110 -13.80 7.27 6.61
C LYS A 110 -14.46 6.70 7.87
N ALA A 111 -14.81 5.40 7.87
CA ALA A 111 -15.38 4.73 9.02
C ALA A 111 -14.32 4.33 10.07
N HIS A 112 -13.04 4.38 9.71
CA HIS A 112 -11.95 4.06 10.63
C HIS A 112 -11.61 5.22 11.57
N PRO A 113 -11.08 4.93 12.78
CA PRO A 113 -10.63 5.97 13.71
C PRO A 113 -9.54 6.86 13.10
N THR A 114 -9.41 8.06 13.66
CA THR A 114 -8.33 8.99 13.26
C THR A 114 -7.13 8.89 14.19
N GLU A 115 -5.97 8.63 13.60
CA GLU A 115 -4.71 8.49 14.32
C GLU A 115 -3.79 9.69 14.10
N SER A 116 -2.75 9.78 14.93
CA SER A 116 -1.66 10.74 14.71
C SER A 116 -0.95 10.46 13.37
N VAL A 117 -0.33 11.49 12.79
CA VAL A 117 0.46 11.32 11.57
C VAL A 117 1.59 10.30 11.74
N ASP A 118 2.26 10.29 12.89
CA ASP A 118 3.34 9.33 13.13
C ASP A 118 2.83 7.88 13.16
N GLN A 119 1.67 7.63 13.78
CA GLN A 119 1.05 6.31 13.80
C GLN A 119 0.58 5.91 12.40
N PHE A 120 -0.11 6.79 11.67
CA PHE A 120 -0.53 6.57 10.29
C PHE A 120 0.64 6.18 9.37
N LEU A 121 1.76 6.89 9.45
CA LEU A 121 2.93 6.60 8.62
C LEU A 121 3.65 5.33 9.06
N SER A 122 3.65 5.01 10.36
CA SER A 122 4.20 3.75 10.88
C SER A 122 3.40 2.55 10.38
N ASP A 123 2.07 2.66 10.32
CA ASP A 123 1.20 1.59 9.85
C ASP A 123 1.33 1.40 8.34
N LEU A 124 1.47 2.50 7.57
CA LEU A 124 1.79 2.43 6.15
C LEU A 124 3.16 1.78 5.89
N GLU A 125 4.19 2.14 6.67
CA GLU A 125 5.51 1.51 6.59
C GLU A 125 5.42 0.01 6.84
N SER A 126 4.66 -0.39 7.86
CA SER A 126 4.44 -1.79 8.24
C SER A 126 3.73 -2.58 7.13
N LEU A 127 2.69 -2.03 6.50
CA LEU A 127 2.01 -2.65 5.36
C LEU A 127 2.99 -2.93 4.21
N ILE A 128 3.84 -1.95 3.85
CA ILE A 128 4.79 -2.10 2.75
C ILE A 128 5.88 -3.13 3.11
N GLN A 129 6.40 -3.10 4.33
CA GLN A 129 7.40 -4.06 4.82
C GLN A 129 6.84 -5.49 4.89
N MET A 130 5.59 -5.65 5.33
CA MET A 130 4.89 -6.93 5.29
C MET A 130 4.82 -7.47 3.86
N GLY A 131 4.48 -6.61 2.89
CA GLY A 131 4.42 -7.02 1.48
C GLY A 131 5.75 -7.52 0.95
N ILE A 132 6.85 -6.82 1.25
CA ILE A 132 8.21 -7.26 0.89
C ILE A 132 8.54 -8.61 1.53
N THR A 133 8.17 -8.77 2.79
CA THR A 133 8.46 -9.98 3.58
C THR A 133 7.74 -11.19 2.99
N LYS A 134 6.44 -11.07 2.72
CA LYS A 134 5.64 -12.13 2.07
C LYS A 134 6.17 -12.49 0.69
N LEU A 135 6.54 -11.51 -0.14
CA LEU A 135 7.09 -11.76 -1.48
C LEU A 135 8.47 -12.44 -1.47
N ARG A 136 9.21 -12.37 -0.36
CA ARG A 136 10.49 -13.08 -0.18
C ARG A 136 10.31 -14.50 0.35
N MET A 137 9.25 -14.75 1.12
CA MET A 137 8.99 -16.04 1.77
C MET A 137 8.13 -16.98 0.92
N GLY A 138 7.17 -16.45 0.17
CA GLY A 138 6.39 -17.20 -0.82
C GLY A 138 7.12 -17.33 -2.13
#